data_AF-A0A946E4D4-F1
#
_entry.id   AF-A0A946E4D4-F1
#
_cell.length_a   1.000
_cell.length_b   1.000
_cell.length_c   1.000
_cell.angle_alpha   90.00
_cell.angle_beta   90.00
_cell.angle_gamma   90.00
#
_symmetry.space_group_name_H-M   'P 1'
#
loop_
_entity.id
_entity.type
_entity.pdbx_description
1 polymer ?
#
loop_
_entity_poly.entity_id
_entity_poly.type
_entity_poly.pdbx_seq_one_letter_code
_entity_poly.pdbx_strand_id
1 'polypeptide(L)'
;MTRWDKSNLPSRHVSVGPKSAPHRAFYYAMGLTDEEVSQPFIGVATTWNEAAPCNITLMRQAQAVKKGVKAAGGTPREFTTITVTDGIAMGHAGMKSSLVSREVIADSVELTMRGHSYDGLVGLAGCDKSLPGMMMSMVRLNVPSVFIYGGSILPGKFHGKDVTIIDVFEGVGANAAGNMTDSDLNVLEHAACPSGGSCGGQFT
;
A
#
# COMPACT_ATOMS: atom_id res chain seq x y z
N MET A 1 22.46 26.94 -10.12
CA MET A 1 22.61 25.49 -10.41
C MET A 1 21.54 24.76 -9.64
N THR A 2 20.77 23.87 -10.29
CA THR A 2 19.78 23.04 -9.58
C THR A 2 20.52 22.12 -8.61
N ARG A 3 19.97 21.91 -7.41
CA ARG A 3 20.55 21.03 -6.39
C ARG A 3 20.80 19.60 -6.89
N TRP A 4 20.06 19.20 -7.92
CA TRP A 4 20.07 17.86 -8.50
C TRP A 4 20.53 17.90 -9.94
N ASP A 5 21.45 17.01 -10.29
CA ASP A 5 21.78 16.68 -11.67
C ASP A 5 20.91 15.53 -12.15
N LYS A 6 20.02 15.81 -13.11
CA LYS A 6 19.13 14.82 -13.71
C LYS A 6 19.74 14.06 -14.89
N SER A 7 20.99 14.33 -15.28
CA SER A 7 21.62 13.72 -16.46
C SER A 7 21.52 12.18 -16.48
N ASN A 8 21.58 11.54 -15.32
CA ASN A 8 21.48 10.09 -15.15
C ASN A 8 20.18 9.60 -14.51
N LEU A 9 19.22 10.49 -14.23
CA LEU A 9 17.95 10.15 -13.59
C LEU A 9 16.87 9.82 -14.64
N PRO A 10 16.03 8.79 -14.44
CA PRO A 10 14.90 8.48 -15.35
C PRO A 10 14.04 9.70 -15.70
N SER A 11 13.71 10.55 -14.73
CA SER A 11 12.81 11.69 -14.90
C SER A 11 13.32 12.75 -15.88
N ARG A 12 14.59 12.69 -16.30
CA ARG A 12 15.13 13.55 -17.36
C ARG A 12 14.32 13.47 -18.65
N HIS A 13 13.80 12.30 -18.99
CA HIS A 13 13.01 12.07 -20.21
C HIS A 13 11.74 12.93 -20.25
N VAL A 14 11.19 13.25 -19.09
CA VAL A 14 9.91 13.97 -18.94
C VAL A 14 10.08 15.36 -18.33
N SER A 15 11.29 15.76 -17.91
CA SER A 15 11.51 17.06 -17.26
C SER A 15 12.59 17.94 -17.90
N VAL A 16 13.57 17.37 -18.61
CA VAL A 16 14.76 18.13 -19.04
C VAL A 16 14.71 18.50 -20.53
N GLY A 17 14.99 19.77 -20.83
CA GLY A 17 15.19 20.26 -22.19
C GLY A 17 13.89 20.53 -22.99
N PRO A 18 14.01 21.06 -24.21
CA PRO A 18 12.86 21.48 -25.01
C PRO A 18 11.93 20.34 -25.39
N LYS A 19 12.46 19.14 -25.68
CA LYS A 19 11.67 17.96 -26.07
C LYS A 19 10.69 17.52 -24.99
N SER A 20 10.97 17.82 -23.72
CA SER A 20 10.09 17.47 -22.60
C SER A 20 9.06 18.55 -22.25
N ALA A 21 8.96 19.64 -23.03
CA ALA A 21 7.97 20.69 -22.80
C ALA A 21 6.51 20.18 -22.75
N PRO A 22 6.06 19.23 -23.60
CA PRO A 22 4.72 18.68 -23.50
C PRO A 22 4.45 17.99 -22.16
N HIS A 23 5.41 17.22 -21.64
CA HIS A 23 5.30 16.56 -20.34
C HIS A 23 5.24 17.57 -19.19
N ARG A 24 6.10 18.59 -19.22
CA ARG A 24 6.09 19.65 -18.20
C ARG A 24 4.79 20.44 -18.19
N ALA A 25 4.14 20.63 -19.33
CA ALA A 25 2.83 21.29 -19.38
C ALA A 25 1.78 20.55 -18.50
N PHE A 26 1.77 19.22 -18.50
CA PHE A 26 0.93 18.44 -17.58
C PHE A 26 1.33 18.67 -16.10
N TYR A 27 2.63 18.77 -15.81
CA TYR A 27 3.11 19.04 -14.45
C TYR A 27 2.71 20.43 -13.95
N TYR A 28 2.83 21.46 -14.80
CA TYR A 28 2.41 22.81 -14.46
C TYR A 28 0.89 22.92 -14.30
N ALA A 29 0.10 22.18 -15.09
CA ALA A 29 -1.35 22.10 -14.91
C ALA A 29 -1.74 21.49 -13.55
N MET A 30 -0.88 20.66 -12.95
CA MET A 30 -1.04 20.15 -11.57
C MET A 30 -0.49 21.09 -10.50
N GLY A 31 0.00 22.28 -10.88
CA GLY A 31 0.54 23.27 -9.96
C GLY A 31 1.98 23.03 -9.51
N LEU A 32 2.74 22.16 -10.18
CA LEU A 32 4.17 22.01 -9.87
C LEU A 32 4.94 23.25 -10.32
N THR A 33 5.92 23.65 -9.53
CA THR A 33 6.84 24.74 -9.88
C THR A 33 8.00 24.24 -10.74
N ASP A 34 8.73 25.16 -11.39
CA ASP A 34 9.98 24.83 -12.09
C ASP A 34 11.01 24.18 -11.16
N GLU A 35 11.05 24.63 -9.90
CA GLU A 35 11.90 24.05 -8.88
C GLU A 35 11.53 22.58 -8.63
N GLU A 36 10.25 22.28 -8.39
CA GLU A 36 9.77 20.91 -8.18
C GLU A 36 9.95 20.03 -9.42
N VAL A 37 9.78 20.57 -10.64
CA VAL A 37 10.06 19.82 -11.88
C VAL A 37 11.55 19.50 -12.02
N SER A 38 12.44 20.33 -11.45
CA SER A 38 13.89 20.10 -11.44
C SER A 38 14.37 19.11 -10.38
N GLN A 39 13.53 18.76 -9.40
CA GLN A 39 13.83 17.80 -8.33
C GLN A 39 13.57 16.34 -8.76
N PRO A 40 14.22 15.34 -8.14
CA PRO A 40 13.94 13.92 -8.39
C PRO A 40 12.46 13.60 -8.16
N PHE A 41 11.86 12.84 -9.07
CA PHE A 41 10.48 12.40 -8.96
C PHE A 41 10.41 11.10 -8.18
N ILE A 42 9.75 11.12 -7.02
CA ILE A 42 9.65 9.96 -6.14
C ILE A 42 8.22 9.43 -6.20
N GLY A 43 8.04 8.23 -6.73
CA GLY A 43 6.77 7.51 -6.67
C GLY A 43 6.43 7.18 -5.22
N VAL A 44 5.20 7.49 -4.80
CA VAL A 44 4.65 7.08 -3.50
C VAL A 44 3.50 6.14 -3.78
N ALA A 45 3.79 4.84 -3.82
CA ALA A 45 2.82 3.81 -4.17
C ALA A 45 2.13 3.30 -2.90
N THR A 46 0.80 3.32 -2.87
CA THR A 46 0.02 2.80 -1.74
C THR A 46 -0.98 1.75 -2.20
N THR A 47 -1.25 0.75 -1.36
CA THR A 47 -2.36 -0.20 -1.56
C THR A 47 -3.59 0.18 -0.73
N TRP A 48 -3.76 1.48 -0.43
CA TRP A 48 -4.92 1.98 0.32
C TRP A 48 -6.23 1.66 -0.40
N ASN A 49 -7.18 1.15 0.37
CA ASN A 49 -8.60 1.07 0.02
C ASN A 49 -9.43 0.88 1.28
N GLU A 50 -10.74 0.90 1.13
CA GLU A 50 -11.73 0.70 2.20
C GLU A 50 -12.19 -0.76 2.29
N ALA A 51 -11.52 -1.70 1.60
CA ALA A 51 -11.94 -3.08 1.58
C ALA A 51 -11.70 -3.79 2.92
N ALA A 52 -10.68 -3.37 3.69
CA ALA A 52 -10.30 -4.03 4.93
C ALA A 52 -9.43 -3.15 5.85
N PRO A 53 -9.42 -3.44 7.17
CA PRO A 53 -8.66 -2.66 8.16
C PRO A 53 -7.15 -2.66 7.90
N CYS A 54 -6.60 -3.67 7.23
CA CYS A 54 -5.18 -3.75 6.87
C CYS A 54 -4.70 -2.62 5.94
N ASN A 55 -5.61 -1.94 5.24
CA ASN A 55 -5.24 -0.94 4.23
C ASN A 55 -5.66 0.49 4.60
N ILE A 56 -6.61 0.67 5.51
CA ILE A 56 -7.25 1.99 5.75
C ILE A 56 -6.29 3.06 6.27
N THR A 57 -5.22 2.67 6.96
CA THR A 57 -4.22 3.60 7.51
C THR A 57 -3.21 4.07 6.45
N LEU A 58 -3.13 3.38 5.30
CA LEU A 58 -2.11 3.63 4.28
C LEU A 58 -2.28 5.00 3.61
N MET A 59 -3.50 5.55 3.52
CA MET A 59 -3.73 6.89 2.95
C MET A 59 -3.00 7.97 3.76
N ARG A 60 -3.20 8.00 5.09
CA ARG A 60 -2.54 9.01 5.94
C ARG A 60 -1.02 8.79 6.00
N GLN A 61 -0.56 7.54 5.92
CA GLN A 61 0.86 7.22 5.85
C GLN A 61 1.48 7.70 4.53
N ALA A 62 0.80 7.53 3.40
CA ALA A 62 1.24 8.07 2.11
C ALA A 62 1.36 9.61 2.17
N GLN A 63 0.41 10.31 2.81
CA GLN A 63 0.54 11.75 3.02
C GLN A 63 1.75 12.13 3.89
N ALA A 64 2.08 11.34 4.92
CA ALA A 64 3.29 11.56 5.72
C ALA A 64 4.57 11.34 4.89
N VAL A 65 4.61 10.30 4.06
CA VAL A 65 5.72 10.03 3.13
C VAL A 65 5.93 11.22 2.18
N LYS A 66 4.87 11.76 1.58
CA LYS A 66 4.97 12.91 0.68
C LYS A 66 5.58 14.13 1.36
N LYS A 67 5.22 14.39 2.62
CA LYS A 67 5.82 15.47 3.42
C LYS A 67 7.32 15.22 3.60
N GLY A 68 7.72 13.99 3.92
CA GLY A 68 9.14 13.62 4.06
C GLY A 68 9.93 13.78 2.77
N VAL A 69 9.39 13.31 1.64
CA VAL A 69 10.00 13.48 0.31
C VAL A 69 10.20 14.96 -0.04
N LYS A 70 9.16 15.77 0.15
CA LYS A 70 9.21 17.22 -0.12
C LYS A 70 10.24 17.92 0.78
N ALA A 71 10.28 17.58 2.07
CA ALA A 71 11.27 18.11 3.00
C ALA A 71 12.71 17.74 2.64
N ALA A 72 12.93 16.57 2.01
CA ALA A 72 14.23 16.14 1.51
C ALA A 72 14.63 16.78 0.15
N GLY A 73 13.75 17.56 -0.47
CA GLY A 73 13.97 18.20 -1.76
C GLY A 73 13.70 17.31 -2.97
N GLY A 74 12.81 16.33 -2.84
CA GLY A 74 12.24 15.56 -3.95
C GLY A 74 10.79 15.95 -4.22
N THR A 75 10.30 15.61 -5.41
CA THR A 75 8.91 15.85 -5.83
C THR A 75 8.10 14.55 -5.71
N PRO A 76 7.22 14.41 -4.70
CA PRO A 76 6.46 13.19 -4.51
C PRO A 76 5.32 13.07 -5.52
N ARG A 77 5.16 11.87 -6.09
CA ARG A 77 4.11 11.50 -7.03
C ARG A 77 3.34 10.30 -6.48
N GLU A 78 2.26 10.58 -5.77
CA GLU A 78 1.42 9.55 -5.17
C GLU A 78 0.54 8.86 -6.20
N PHE A 79 0.40 7.55 -6.06
CA PHE A 79 -0.57 6.75 -6.80
C PHE A 79 -0.96 5.49 -5.99
N THR A 80 -2.11 4.94 -6.33
CA THR A 80 -2.69 3.78 -5.65
C THR A 80 -2.69 2.58 -6.58
N THR A 81 -2.44 1.38 -6.03
CA THR A 81 -2.74 0.10 -6.68
C THR A 81 -3.74 -0.71 -5.85
N ILE A 82 -4.29 -1.76 -6.47
CA ILE A 82 -5.29 -2.65 -5.88
C ILE A 82 -4.69 -3.48 -4.73
N THR A 83 -5.55 -4.09 -3.92
CA THR A 83 -5.19 -5.24 -3.08
C THR A 83 -6.44 -6.06 -2.81
N VAL A 84 -6.25 -7.38 -2.67
CA VAL A 84 -7.30 -8.31 -2.24
C VAL A 84 -7.04 -8.67 -0.78
N THR A 85 -8.10 -8.73 0.02
CA THR A 85 -8.01 -9.08 1.44
C THR A 85 -8.31 -10.55 1.64
N ASP A 86 -7.30 -11.32 2.03
CA ASP A 86 -7.43 -12.77 2.24
C ASP A 86 -8.52 -13.10 3.27
N GLY A 87 -8.55 -12.40 4.40
CA GLY A 87 -9.56 -12.63 5.45
C GLY A 87 -11.01 -12.48 4.97
N ILE A 88 -11.27 -11.63 3.97
CA ILE A 88 -12.61 -11.46 3.38
C ILE A 88 -12.86 -12.49 2.29
N ALA A 89 -11.84 -12.80 1.49
CA ALA A 89 -11.96 -13.74 0.36
C ALA A 89 -12.06 -15.22 0.81
N MET A 90 -11.76 -15.52 2.07
CA MET A 90 -11.77 -16.87 2.65
C MET A 90 -13.15 -17.52 2.57
N GLY A 91 -13.18 -18.82 2.25
CA GLY A 91 -14.40 -19.63 2.29
C GLY A 91 -15.30 -19.54 1.04
N HIS A 92 -14.94 -18.75 0.02
CA HIS A 92 -15.70 -18.67 -1.23
C HIS A 92 -14.81 -18.50 -2.47
N ALA A 93 -15.43 -18.41 -3.66
CA ALA A 93 -14.71 -18.34 -4.95
C ALA A 93 -13.73 -17.15 -5.08
N GLY A 94 -13.87 -16.11 -4.26
CA GLY A 94 -13.00 -14.93 -4.26
C GLY A 94 -11.57 -15.23 -3.86
N MET A 95 -11.31 -16.31 -3.12
CA MET A 95 -9.94 -16.72 -2.74
C MET A 95 -9.05 -16.98 -3.97
N LYS A 96 -9.63 -17.32 -5.13
CA LYS A 96 -8.90 -17.47 -6.39
C LYS A 96 -8.24 -16.16 -6.87
N SER A 97 -8.71 -15.01 -6.39
CA SER A 97 -8.17 -13.70 -6.70
C SER A 97 -7.03 -13.26 -5.76
N SER A 98 -6.80 -13.96 -4.64
CA SER A 98 -5.79 -13.57 -3.64
C SER A 98 -4.38 -13.60 -4.22
N LEU A 99 -3.85 -14.79 -4.56
CA LEU A 99 -2.44 -14.92 -4.92
C LEU A 99 -2.08 -14.14 -6.19
N VAL A 100 -2.97 -14.13 -7.20
CA VAL A 100 -2.74 -13.38 -8.45
C VAL A 100 -2.69 -11.86 -8.22
N SER A 101 -3.31 -11.34 -7.15
CA SER A 101 -3.21 -9.92 -6.81
C SER A 101 -1.76 -9.47 -6.58
N ARG A 102 -0.88 -10.38 -6.10
CA ARG A 102 0.57 -10.11 -5.95
C ARG A 102 1.21 -9.66 -7.27
N GLU A 103 0.92 -10.39 -8.35
CA GLU A 103 1.47 -10.10 -9.68
C GLU A 103 0.89 -8.79 -10.23
N VAL A 104 -0.42 -8.60 -10.09
CA VAL A 104 -1.09 -7.38 -10.56
C VAL A 104 -0.57 -6.14 -9.82
N ILE A 105 -0.30 -6.25 -8.51
CA ILE A 105 0.32 -5.18 -7.73
C ILE A 105 1.73 -4.89 -8.25
N ALA A 106 2.56 -5.93 -8.45
CA ALA A 106 3.91 -5.75 -8.97
C ALA A 106 3.91 -5.05 -10.34
N ASP A 107 3.08 -5.54 -11.27
CA ASP A 107 2.98 -5.06 -12.64
C ASP A 107 2.39 -3.64 -12.69
N SER A 108 1.35 -3.34 -11.91
CA SER A 108 0.73 -2.00 -11.89
C SER A 108 1.66 -0.92 -11.35
N VAL A 109 2.45 -1.23 -10.32
CA VAL A 109 3.47 -0.32 -9.79
C VAL A 109 4.57 -0.13 -10.83
N GLU A 110 5.03 -1.20 -11.46
CA GLU A 110 6.04 -1.14 -12.52
C GLU A 110 5.59 -0.29 -13.71
N LEU A 111 4.34 -0.47 -14.17
CA LEU A 111 3.73 0.33 -15.24
C LEU A 111 3.74 1.83 -14.91
N THR A 112 3.33 2.21 -13.70
CA THR A 112 3.30 3.62 -13.30
C THR A 112 4.71 4.20 -13.23
N MET A 113 5.64 3.48 -12.61
CA MET A 113 7.02 3.93 -12.41
C MET A 113 7.77 4.12 -13.73
N ARG A 114 7.68 3.13 -14.65
CA ARG A 114 8.31 3.21 -15.97
C ARG A 114 7.62 4.24 -16.87
N GLY A 115 6.29 4.22 -16.92
CA GLY A 115 5.50 5.10 -17.78
C GLY A 115 5.69 6.58 -17.47
N HIS A 116 5.87 6.93 -16.20
CA HIS A 116 6.07 8.32 -15.76
C HIS A 116 7.53 8.67 -15.46
N SER A 117 8.46 7.74 -15.70
CA SER A 117 9.91 7.94 -15.50
C SER A 117 10.27 8.44 -14.09
N TYR A 118 9.72 7.81 -13.04
CA TYR A 118 10.07 8.17 -11.66
C TYR A 118 11.46 7.64 -11.28
N ASP A 119 12.15 8.40 -10.43
CA ASP A 119 13.56 8.21 -10.08
C ASP A 119 13.75 7.28 -8.87
N GLY A 120 12.74 7.16 -8.01
CA GLY A 120 12.76 6.32 -6.82
C GLY A 120 11.34 6.01 -6.34
N LEU A 121 11.21 5.04 -5.44
CA LEU A 121 9.93 4.49 -5.01
C LEU A 121 9.84 4.36 -3.48
N VAL A 122 8.82 4.94 -2.87
CA VAL A 122 8.38 4.56 -1.52
C VAL A 122 7.09 3.77 -1.65
N GLY A 123 7.13 2.49 -1.29
CA GLY A 123 5.99 1.59 -1.37
C GLY A 123 5.38 1.32 0.00
N LEU A 124 4.06 1.50 0.12
CA LEU A 124 3.28 1.25 1.32
C LEU A 124 2.31 0.10 1.07
N ALA A 125 2.40 -0.94 1.90
CA ALA A 125 1.52 -2.10 1.81
C ALA A 125 1.19 -2.66 3.20
N GLY A 126 0.02 -3.28 3.33
CA GLY A 126 -0.49 -3.77 4.62
C GLY A 126 -0.94 -5.22 4.57
N CYS A 127 -1.79 -5.59 3.62
CA CYS A 127 -2.36 -6.92 3.54
C CYS A 127 -1.42 -7.94 2.89
N ASP A 128 -1.40 -9.18 3.40
CA ASP A 128 -0.68 -10.37 2.92
C ASP A 128 0.00 -10.21 1.54
N LYS A 129 -0.75 -10.36 0.43
CA LYS A 129 -0.18 -10.41 -0.93
C LYS A 129 0.35 -9.06 -1.46
N SER A 130 -0.07 -7.96 -0.84
CA SER A 130 0.39 -6.62 -1.21
C SER A 130 1.83 -6.35 -0.81
N LEU A 131 2.31 -6.95 0.29
CA LEU A 131 3.69 -6.84 0.76
C LEU A 131 4.69 -7.35 -0.29
N PRO A 132 4.65 -8.63 -0.69
CA PRO A 132 5.56 -9.14 -1.70
C PRO A 132 5.31 -8.53 -3.08
N GLY A 133 4.06 -8.19 -3.45
CA GLY A 133 3.79 -7.52 -4.73
C GLY A 133 4.51 -6.17 -4.85
N MET A 134 4.47 -5.37 -3.77
CA MET A 134 5.20 -4.10 -3.69
C MET A 134 6.72 -4.32 -3.76
N MET A 135 7.27 -5.27 -2.97
CA MET A 135 8.71 -5.56 -2.97
C MET A 135 9.20 -6.14 -4.30
N MET A 136 8.40 -6.96 -4.99
CA MET A 136 8.71 -7.47 -6.32
C MET A 136 8.87 -6.32 -7.33
N SER A 137 8.00 -5.31 -7.29
CA SER A 137 8.13 -4.13 -8.15
C SER A 137 9.45 -3.38 -7.89
N MET A 138 9.86 -3.25 -6.62
CA MET A 138 11.11 -2.59 -6.23
C MET A 138 12.33 -3.31 -6.82
N VAL A 139 12.38 -4.64 -6.70
CA VAL A 139 13.46 -5.46 -7.24
C VAL A 139 13.49 -5.42 -8.77
N ARG A 140 12.33 -5.51 -9.43
CA ARG A 140 12.22 -5.47 -10.91
C ARG A 140 12.63 -4.12 -11.50
N LEU A 141 12.26 -3.02 -10.82
CA LEU A 141 12.59 -1.67 -11.24
C LEU A 141 14.06 -1.33 -10.99
N ASN A 142 14.63 -1.87 -9.91
CA ASN A 142 16.01 -1.60 -9.48
C ASN A 142 16.33 -0.09 -9.36
N VAL A 143 15.34 0.68 -8.91
CA VAL A 143 15.50 2.09 -8.52
C VAL A 143 15.65 2.18 -7.01
N PRO A 144 16.27 3.25 -6.46
CA PRO A 144 16.29 3.48 -5.03
C PRO A 144 14.88 3.37 -4.44
N SER A 145 14.70 2.46 -3.48
CA SER A 145 13.38 2.13 -2.95
C SER A 145 13.37 1.90 -1.44
N VAL A 146 12.25 2.26 -0.83
CA VAL A 146 11.97 2.04 0.59
C VAL A 146 10.59 1.41 0.72
N PHE A 147 10.50 0.31 1.47
CA PHE A 147 9.23 -0.31 1.84
C PHE A 147 8.78 0.14 3.22
N ILE A 148 7.49 0.48 3.35
CA ILE A 148 6.86 0.83 4.62
C ILE A 148 5.68 -0.10 4.86
N TYR A 149 5.75 -0.84 5.96
CA TYR A 149 4.66 -1.70 6.42
C TYR A 149 3.53 -0.87 7.06
N GLY A 150 2.29 -1.18 6.71
CA GLY A 150 1.09 -0.48 7.18
C GLY A 150 0.83 -0.59 8.68
N GLY A 151 1.38 -1.62 9.33
CA GLY A 151 1.28 -1.86 10.77
C GLY A 151 0.26 -2.95 11.13
N SER A 152 0.50 -3.59 12.27
CA SER A 152 -0.38 -4.62 12.84
C SER A 152 -1.62 -4.01 13.50
N ILE A 153 -2.73 -4.72 13.44
CA ILE A 153 -3.92 -4.45 14.25
C ILE A 153 -3.62 -4.72 15.74
N LEU A 154 -4.32 -4.02 16.63
CA LEU A 154 -4.33 -4.34 18.06
C LEU A 154 -5.21 -5.57 18.32
N PRO A 155 -4.93 -6.37 19.37
CA PRO A 155 -5.80 -7.49 19.73
C PRO A 155 -7.16 -6.99 20.23
N GLY A 156 -8.22 -7.71 19.86
CA GLY A 156 -9.56 -7.55 20.39
C GLY A 156 -9.68 -8.12 21.81
N LYS A 157 -10.79 -7.86 22.49
CA LYS A 157 -11.07 -8.40 23.83
C LYS A 157 -12.43 -9.10 23.88
N PHE A 158 -12.43 -10.38 24.24
CA PHE A 158 -13.64 -11.17 24.42
C PHE A 158 -13.55 -11.95 25.74
N HIS A 159 -14.53 -11.76 26.63
CA HIS A 159 -14.56 -12.37 27.97
C HIS A 159 -13.24 -12.24 28.75
N GLY A 160 -12.61 -11.05 28.68
CA GLY A 160 -11.35 -10.74 29.35
C GLY A 160 -10.10 -11.34 28.71
N LYS A 161 -10.23 -12.06 27.60
CA LYS A 161 -9.11 -12.63 26.84
C LYS A 161 -8.82 -11.83 25.58
N ASP A 162 -7.56 -11.82 25.17
CA ASP A 162 -7.18 -11.34 23.84
C ASP A 162 -7.73 -12.28 22.77
N VAL A 163 -8.28 -11.70 21.72
CA VAL A 163 -8.79 -12.42 20.54
C VAL A 163 -8.36 -11.72 19.25
N THR A 164 -8.36 -12.48 18.17
CA THR A 164 -8.00 -12.07 16.83
C THR A 164 -9.00 -12.66 15.82
N ILE A 165 -8.75 -12.46 14.53
CA ILE A 165 -9.60 -13.04 13.47
C ILE A 165 -9.60 -14.58 13.47
N ILE A 166 -8.55 -15.24 13.97
CA ILE A 166 -8.54 -16.72 14.04
C ILE A 166 -9.58 -17.24 15.02
N ASP A 167 -9.76 -16.55 16.15
CA ASP A 167 -10.74 -16.91 17.16
C ASP A 167 -12.17 -16.80 16.60
N VAL A 168 -12.41 -15.86 15.68
CA VAL A 168 -13.70 -15.76 14.97
C VAL A 168 -13.90 -16.97 14.04
N PHE A 169 -12.88 -17.35 13.26
CA PHE A 169 -12.97 -18.54 12.40
C PHE A 169 -13.20 -19.82 13.22
N GLU A 170 -12.51 -19.98 14.35
CA GLU A 170 -12.73 -21.10 15.27
C GLU A 170 -14.10 -21.02 15.96
N GLY A 171 -14.56 -19.81 16.28
CA GLY A 171 -15.88 -19.52 16.85
C GLY A 171 -17.02 -20.00 15.95
N VAL A 172 -16.89 -19.85 14.62
CA VAL A 172 -17.84 -20.42 13.65
C VAL A 172 -17.91 -21.94 13.78
N GLY A 173 -16.76 -22.61 13.91
CA GLY A 173 -16.71 -24.06 14.12
C GLY A 173 -17.31 -24.49 15.46
N ALA A 174 -17.02 -23.75 16.54
CA ALA A 174 -17.56 -23.99 17.87
C ALA A 174 -19.09 -23.81 17.90
N ASN A 175 -19.61 -22.78 17.23
CA ASN A 175 -21.03 -22.52 17.11
C ASN A 175 -21.75 -23.63 16.33
N ALA A 176 -21.20 -24.06 15.19
CA ALA A 176 -21.73 -25.18 14.41
C ALA A 176 -21.75 -26.51 15.19
N ALA A 177 -20.80 -26.70 16.11
CA ALA A 177 -20.74 -27.86 17.00
C ALA A 177 -21.63 -27.74 18.26
N GLY A 178 -22.35 -26.62 18.45
CA GLY A 178 -23.19 -26.36 19.63
C GLY A 178 -22.41 -25.94 20.89
N ASN A 179 -21.12 -25.63 20.77
CA ASN A 179 -20.24 -25.25 21.88
C ASN A 179 -20.13 -23.73 22.08
N MET A 180 -20.77 -22.93 21.23
CA MET A 180 -20.83 -21.47 21.32
C MET A 180 -22.22 -20.99 20.86
N THR A 181 -22.82 -20.05 21.60
CA THR A 181 -24.12 -19.50 21.23
C THR A 181 -24.00 -18.49 20.08
N ASP A 182 -25.06 -18.26 19.32
CA ASP A 182 -25.09 -17.20 18.29
C ASP A 182 -24.81 -15.82 18.89
N SER A 183 -25.28 -15.58 20.11
CA SER A 183 -25.03 -14.34 20.85
C SER A 183 -23.54 -14.19 21.17
N ASP A 184 -22.88 -15.24 21.63
CA ASP A 184 -21.44 -15.18 21.93
C ASP A 184 -20.62 -14.98 20.65
N LEU A 185 -20.97 -15.66 19.56
CA LEU A 185 -20.30 -15.49 18.27
C LEU A 185 -20.47 -14.05 17.75
N ASN A 186 -21.67 -13.48 17.88
CA ASN A 186 -21.93 -12.10 17.50
C ASN A 186 -21.12 -11.08 18.33
N VAL A 187 -20.97 -11.31 19.65
CA VAL A 187 -20.13 -10.44 20.48
C VAL A 187 -18.65 -10.60 20.09
N LEU A 188 -18.21 -11.82 19.80
CA LEU A 188 -16.83 -12.11 19.37
C LEU A 188 -16.48 -11.41 18.05
N GLU A 189 -17.32 -11.48 17.02
CA GLU A 189 -17.05 -10.84 15.72
C GLU A 189 -16.98 -9.31 15.81
N HIS A 190 -17.74 -8.68 16.72
CA HIS A 190 -17.69 -7.23 16.96
C HIS A 190 -16.43 -6.80 17.71
N ALA A 191 -15.79 -7.71 18.45
CA ALA A 191 -14.66 -7.40 19.32
C ALA A 191 -13.29 -7.71 18.68
N ALA A 192 -13.21 -8.67 17.76
CA ALA A 192 -11.95 -9.27 17.31
C ALA A 192 -11.01 -8.32 16.54
N CYS A 193 -11.55 -7.31 15.85
CA CYS A 193 -10.79 -6.40 14.98
C CYS A 193 -10.99 -4.93 15.40
N PRO A 194 -10.33 -4.46 16.48
CA PRO A 194 -10.63 -3.18 17.12
C PRO A 194 -10.00 -1.94 16.45
N SER A 195 -9.08 -2.12 15.49
CA SER A 195 -8.36 -1.00 14.87
C SER A 195 -8.06 -1.23 13.38
N GLY A 196 -7.52 -0.22 12.71
CA GLY A 196 -6.82 -0.44 11.44
C GLY A 196 -5.50 -1.18 11.66
N GLY A 197 -5.11 -2.02 10.70
CA GLY A 197 -3.89 -2.81 10.71
C GLY A 197 -4.08 -4.23 10.17
N SER A 198 -2.98 -4.88 9.82
CA SER A 198 -2.98 -6.29 9.36
C SER A 198 -3.18 -7.27 10.50
N CYS A 199 -3.50 -8.53 10.19
CA CYS A 199 -3.68 -9.58 11.20
C CYS A 199 -2.48 -9.64 12.15
N GLY A 200 -2.73 -9.57 13.47
CA GLY A 200 -1.66 -9.39 14.46
C GLY A 200 -0.86 -10.65 14.84
N GLY A 201 -1.24 -11.81 14.32
CA GLY A 201 -0.45 -13.04 14.45
C GLY A 201 0.73 -13.08 13.47
N GLN A 202 1.59 -14.09 13.61
CA GLN A 202 2.69 -14.38 12.66
C GLN A 202 2.15 -15.09 11.41
N PHE A 203 1.30 -14.38 10.67
CA PHE A 203 0.85 -14.76 9.33
C PHE A 203 1.79 -14.14 8.28
N THR A 204 1.42 -14.22 7.00
CA THR A 204 2.14 -13.49 5.93
C THR A 204 2.09 -11.98 6.15
#